data_AF-A0A344KZ90-F1
#
_entry.id   AF-A0A344KZ90-F1
#
_cell.length_a   1.000
_cell.length_b   1.000
_cell.length_c   1.000
_cell.angle_alpha   90.00
_cell.angle_beta   90.00
_cell.angle_gamma   90.00
#
_symmetry.space_group_name_H-M   'P 1'
#
loop_
_entity.id
_entity.type
_entity.pdbx_description
1 polymer ?
#
loop_
_entity_poly.entity_id
_entity_poly.type
_entity_poly.pdbx_seq_one_letter_code
_entity_poly.pdbx_strand_id
1 'polypeptide(L)'
;MAKAAGPSVAVLAYQGMSAFETGIVTEVFGLQWRDFDVPWYRLKICAERPGPVRMIGGATLETPYGLDDFTDADTLVVPSVADPAADPSPELVAALRQAYHRGTRIVSICSGAFALAGAGLLDGRRATTHWRYTDLLTSRFPKVEVDPTPLYVEDNGVFTSAGCAAGLDLCLHLVRADYGAAVANSVARHLVIPPHRDGGQAQYIEAPMAPAPENDHVARSMAWALEHLAEPITVARLAEIAAMSTRTYLRHFLRATGTSPIRWLIAQRVQASLPLLETTDTPIERIATAVGFDTAVTFRHHFAAAMRIAPSAYRRTFGIREEISA
;
A
#
# COMPACT_ATOMS: atom_id res chain seq x y z
N MET A 1 -39.41 0.44 -12.83
CA MET A 1 -38.29 0.91 -13.69
C MET A 1 -37.06 0.12 -13.29
N ALA A 2 -36.34 -0.48 -14.24
CA ALA A 2 -35.11 -1.21 -13.93
C ALA A 2 -34.09 -0.22 -13.34
N LYS A 3 -33.50 -0.57 -12.19
CA LYS A 3 -32.40 0.21 -11.58
C LYS A 3 -31.28 0.28 -12.63
N ALA A 4 -30.72 1.48 -12.88
CA ALA A 4 -29.64 1.65 -13.85
C ALA A 4 -28.49 0.67 -13.51
N ALA A 5 -27.80 0.13 -14.51
CA ALA A 5 -26.69 -0.78 -14.27
C ALA A 5 -25.49 0.01 -13.71
N GLY A 6 -24.79 -0.55 -12.72
CA GLY A 6 -23.58 0.07 -12.18
C GLY A 6 -22.40 -0.01 -13.14
N PRO A 7 -21.30 0.73 -12.85
CA PRO A 7 -20.09 0.73 -13.65
C PRO A 7 -19.52 -0.69 -13.76
N SER A 8 -19.01 -1.02 -14.94
CA SER A 8 -18.34 -2.28 -15.19
C SER A 8 -16.86 -2.20 -14.81
N VAL A 9 -16.39 -3.24 -14.13
CA VAL A 9 -14.98 -3.41 -13.74
C VAL A 9 -14.50 -4.73 -14.34
N ALA A 10 -13.34 -4.73 -14.97
CA ALA A 10 -12.70 -5.94 -15.43
C ALA A 10 -11.31 -6.07 -14.80
N VAL A 11 -10.98 -7.25 -14.29
CA VAL A 11 -9.67 -7.55 -13.69
C VAL A 11 -8.97 -8.67 -14.45
N LEU A 12 -7.69 -8.46 -14.76
CA LEU A 12 -6.89 -9.44 -15.51
C LEU A 12 -6.45 -10.61 -14.62
N ALA A 13 -6.77 -11.83 -15.02
CA ALA A 13 -6.22 -13.07 -14.49
C ALA A 13 -5.15 -13.64 -15.44
N TYR A 14 -4.11 -14.24 -14.86
CA TYR A 14 -2.99 -14.80 -15.62
C TYR A 14 -2.39 -16.03 -14.92
N GLN A 15 -1.69 -16.86 -15.68
CA GLN A 15 -1.11 -18.11 -15.17
C GLN A 15 -0.04 -17.84 -14.11
N GLY A 16 -0.11 -18.56 -12.99
CA GLY A 16 0.83 -18.42 -11.87
C GLY A 16 0.56 -17.22 -10.96
N MET A 17 -0.61 -16.58 -11.07
CA MET A 17 -0.99 -15.49 -10.17
C MET A 17 -1.23 -15.97 -8.73
N SER A 18 -1.02 -15.05 -7.78
CA SER A 18 -1.57 -15.13 -6.43
C SER A 18 -3.05 -14.77 -6.44
N ALA A 19 -3.80 -15.26 -5.45
CA ALA A 19 -5.21 -14.89 -5.29
C ALA A 19 -5.41 -13.48 -4.71
N PHE A 20 -4.40 -12.93 -4.03
CA PHE A 20 -4.63 -11.80 -3.13
C PHE A 20 -5.07 -10.51 -3.83
N GLU A 21 -4.32 -10.02 -4.81
CA GLU A 21 -4.62 -8.75 -5.50
C GLU A 21 -5.91 -8.81 -6.31
N THR A 22 -6.20 -9.95 -6.94
CA THR A 22 -7.51 -10.15 -7.60
C THR A 22 -8.62 -10.31 -6.57
N GLY A 23 -8.34 -10.97 -5.45
CA GLY A 23 -9.20 -11.08 -4.28
C GLY A 23 -9.67 -9.71 -3.78
N ILE A 24 -8.75 -8.75 -3.65
CA ILE A 24 -9.07 -7.36 -3.31
C ILE A 24 -10.12 -6.77 -4.25
N VAL A 25 -9.92 -6.93 -5.56
CA VAL A 25 -10.83 -6.40 -6.58
C VAL A 25 -12.19 -7.12 -6.49
N THR A 26 -12.19 -8.43 -6.26
CA THR A 26 -13.44 -9.20 -6.10
C THR A 26 -14.22 -8.82 -4.85
N GLU A 27 -13.53 -8.59 -3.73
CA GLU A 27 -14.16 -8.20 -2.47
C GLU A 27 -14.76 -6.79 -2.55
N VAL A 28 -14.03 -5.83 -3.15
CA VAL A 28 -14.50 -4.44 -3.23
C VAL A 28 -15.58 -4.27 -4.30
N PHE A 29 -15.37 -4.77 -5.52
CA PHE A 29 -16.27 -4.50 -6.65
C PHE A 29 -17.25 -5.64 -6.95
N GLY A 30 -16.92 -6.88 -6.59
CA GLY A 30 -17.74 -8.06 -6.92
C GLY A 30 -18.84 -8.38 -5.93
N LEU A 31 -18.66 -8.07 -4.64
CA LEU A 31 -19.66 -8.32 -3.61
C LEU A 31 -20.91 -7.45 -3.81
N GLN A 32 -22.09 -8.06 -3.69
CA GLN A 32 -23.35 -7.33 -3.71
C GLN A 32 -23.76 -6.92 -2.30
N TRP A 33 -23.93 -5.63 -2.10
CA TRP A 33 -24.30 -5.05 -0.82
C TRP A 33 -25.80 -4.77 -0.79
N ARG A 34 -26.52 -5.45 0.10
CA ARG A 34 -27.97 -5.23 0.29
C ARG A 34 -28.29 -3.86 0.91
N ASP A 35 -27.33 -3.32 1.66
CA ASP A 35 -27.51 -2.08 2.42
C ASP A 35 -27.22 -0.81 1.61
N PHE A 36 -26.75 -0.95 0.35
CA PHE A 36 -26.45 0.20 -0.50
C PHE A 36 -27.56 0.42 -1.52
N ASP A 37 -28.21 1.58 -1.47
CA ASP A 37 -29.17 1.99 -2.50
C ASP A 37 -28.50 2.64 -3.72
N VAL A 38 -27.40 2.05 -4.18
CA VAL A 38 -26.69 2.46 -5.40
C VAL A 38 -26.61 1.29 -6.37
N PRO A 39 -26.49 1.53 -7.68
CA PRO A 39 -26.27 0.46 -8.63
C PRO A 39 -24.82 -0.04 -8.52
N TRP A 40 -24.58 -1.09 -7.74
CA TRP A 40 -23.22 -1.59 -7.49
C TRP A 40 -22.50 -2.05 -8.76
N TYR A 41 -21.18 -2.17 -8.69
CA TYR A 41 -20.33 -2.54 -9.82
C TYR A 41 -20.68 -3.90 -10.41
N ARG A 42 -20.35 -4.06 -11.70
CA ARG A 42 -20.41 -5.33 -12.42
C ARG A 42 -18.99 -5.81 -12.72
N LEU A 43 -18.50 -6.77 -11.94
CA LEU A 43 -17.14 -7.29 -12.08
C LEU A 43 -17.08 -8.47 -13.07
N LYS A 44 -16.10 -8.44 -13.97
CA LYS A 44 -15.63 -9.60 -14.74
C LYS A 44 -14.16 -9.88 -14.41
N ILE A 45 -13.81 -11.15 -14.24
CA ILE A 45 -12.42 -11.59 -14.20
C ILE A 45 -12.08 -12.07 -15.59
N CYS A 46 -11.20 -11.39 -16.30
CA CYS A 46 -10.87 -11.69 -17.69
C CYS A 46 -9.49 -12.30 -17.80
N ALA A 47 -9.29 -13.21 -18.75
CA ALA A 47 -7.98 -13.77 -19.06
C ALA A 47 -7.60 -13.46 -20.51
N GLU A 48 -6.30 -13.46 -20.82
CA GLU A 48 -5.85 -13.36 -22.22
C GLU A 48 -6.44 -14.47 -23.10
N ARG A 49 -6.57 -15.67 -22.53
CA ARG A 49 -7.25 -16.81 -23.12
C ARG A 49 -8.35 -17.24 -22.16
N PRO A 50 -9.64 -17.15 -22.54
CA PRO A 50 -10.73 -17.69 -21.76
C PRO A 50 -10.51 -19.16 -21.39
N GLY A 51 -10.96 -19.56 -20.22
CA GLY A 51 -10.85 -20.91 -19.67
C GLY A 51 -10.04 -20.97 -18.36
N PRO A 52 -9.32 -22.08 -18.12
CA PRO A 52 -8.65 -22.33 -16.84
C PRO A 52 -7.36 -21.51 -16.66
N VAL A 53 -7.29 -20.79 -15.54
CA VAL A 53 -6.12 -20.07 -15.05
C VAL A 53 -5.57 -20.75 -13.81
N ARG A 54 -4.36 -21.30 -13.91
CA ARG A 54 -3.69 -22.00 -12.79
C ARG A 54 -3.07 -20.99 -11.85
N MET A 55 -3.39 -21.09 -10.58
CA MET A 55 -2.91 -20.18 -9.53
C MET A 55 -1.80 -20.83 -8.71
N ILE A 56 -1.05 -20.02 -7.97
CA ILE A 56 -0.11 -20.52 -6.95
C ILE A 56 -0.88 -21.39 -5.94
N GLY A 57 -0.29 -22.51 -5.54
CA GLY A 57 -0.92 -23.45 -4.60
C GLY A 57 -1.84 -24.49 -5.23
N GLY A 58 -1.92 -24.55 -6.56
CA GLY A 58 -2.60 -25.64 -7.28
C GLY A 58 -4.10 -25.44 -7.52
N ALA A 59 -4.66 -24.31 -7.08
CA ALA A 59 -6.02 -23.90 -7.42
C ALA A 59 -6.15 -23.52 -8.91
N THR A 60 -7.37 -23.60 -9.43
CA THR A 60 -7.73 -23.12 -10.79
C THR A 60 -8.87 -22.12 -10.68
N LEU A 61 -8.70 -20.96 -11.30
CA LEU A 61 -9.77 -20.02 -11.59
C LEU A 61 -10.28 -20.29 -13.00
N GLU A 62 -11.59 -20.50 -13.16
CA GLU A 62 -12.23 -20.68 -14.47
C GLU A 62 -12.95 -19.39 -14.86
N THR A 63 -12.70 -18.88 -16.06
CA THR A 63 -13.45 -17.70 -16.55
C THR A 63 -13.77 -17.79 -18.04
N PRO A 64 -15.02 -17.46 -18.46
CA PRO A 64 -15.37 -17.38 -19.87
C PRO A 64 -14.94 -16.06 -20.53
N TYR A 65 -14.43 -15.08 -19.76
CA TYR A 65 -14.21 -13.71 -20.24
C TYR A 65 -12.79 -13.51 -20.79
N GLY A 66 -12.71 -12.88 -21.97
CA GLY A 66 -11.46 -12.63 -22.69
C GLY A 66 -10.98 -11.17 -22.64
N LEU A 67 -9.97 -10.83 -23.45
CA LEU A 67 -9.51 -9.44 -23.59
C LEU A 67 -10.54 -8.51 -24.23
N ASP A 68 -11.47 -9.04 -25.04
CA ASP A 68 -12.59 -8.24 -25.57
C ASP A 68 -13.48 -7.75 -24.42
N ASP A 69 -13.88 -8.66 -23.52
CA ASP A 69 -14.62 -8.31 -22.30
C ASP A 69 -13.84 -7.38 -21.37
N PHE A 70 -12.52 -7.58 -21.27
CA PHE A 70 -11.64 -6.72 -20.48
C PHE A 70 -11.62 -5.30 -21.03
N THR A 71 -11.48 -5.20 -22.35
CA THR A 71 -11.36 -3.93 -23.07
C THR A 71 -12.66 -3.15 -23.07
N ASP A 72 -13.82 -3.79 -22.96
CA ASP A 72 -15.14 -3.13 -22.99
C ASP A 72 -15.60 -2.55 -21.64
N ALA A 73 -14.89 -2.81 -20.54
CA ALA A 73 -15.28 -2.32 -19.21
C ALA A 73 -14.99 -0.82 -19.00
N ASP A 74 -15.70 -0.19 -18.05
CA ASP A 74 -15.50 1.21 -17.65
C ASP A 74 -14.23 1.40 -16.78
N THR A 75 -13.75 0.32 -16.15
CA THR A 75 -12.53 0.29 -15.36
C THR A 75 -11.77 -1.01 -15.59
N LEU A 76 -10.52 -0.90 -16.03
CA LEU A 76 -9.62 -2.05 -16.21
C LEU A 76 -8.64 -2.10 -15.05
N VAL A 77 -8.48 -3.28 -14.45
CA VAL A 77 -7.55 -3.51 -13.35
C VAL A 77 -6.54 -4.58 -13.75
N VAL A 78 -5.25 -4.21 -13.75
CA VAL A 78 -4.14 -5.16 -13.83
C VAL A 78 -3.61 -5.40 -12.41
N PRO A 79 -3.96 -6.53 -11.77
CA PRO A 79 -3.68 -6.74 -10.35
C PRO A 79 -2.20 -7.02 -10.06
N SER A 80 -1.50 -7.59 -11.03
CA SER A 80 -0.08 -7.95 -11.01
C SER A 80 0.31 -8.48 -12.39
N VAL A 81 1.59 -8.79 -12.60
CA VAL A 81 2.09 -9.53 -13.78
C VAL A 81 2.82 -10.79 -13.38
N ALA A 82 2.91 -11.78 -14.29
CA ALA A 82 3.61 -13.04 -14.05
C ALA A 82 5.11 -12.85 -13.79
N ASP A 83 5.75 -12.00 -14.60
CA ASP A 83 7.16 -11.66 -14.47
C ASP A 83 7.35 -10.16 -14.75
N PRO A 84 7.71 -9.34 -13.74
CA PRO A 84 8.02 -7.93 -13.91
C PRO A 84 9.23 -7.65 -14.83
N ALA A 85 10.09 -8.64 -15.08
CA ALA A 85 11.22 -8.51 -16.00
C ALA A 85 10.86 -8.81 -17.46
N ALA A 86 9.71 -9.47 -17.70
CA ALA A 86 9.23 -9.78 -19.04
C ALA A 86 8.39 -8.63 -19.62
N ASP A 87 8.29 -8.57 -20.95
CA ASP A 87 7.35 -7.67 -21.62
C ASP A 87 5.92 -8.22 -21.54
N PRO A 88 4.91 -7.35 -21.36
CA PRO A 88 3.51 -7.77 -21.48
C PRO A 88 3.22 -8.27 -22.90
N SER A 89 2.22 -9.14 -23.03
CA SER A 89 1.82 -9.65 -24.34
C SER A 89 1.38 -8.50 -25.27
N PRO A 90 1.64 -8.60 -26.59
CA PRO A 90 1.16 -7.63 -27.57
C PRO A 90 -0.36 -7.42 -27.49
N GLU A 91 -1.11 -8.48 -27.22
CA GLU A 91 -2.56 -8.46 -27.10
C GLU A 91 -3.02 -7.65 -25.88
N LEU A 92 -2.39 -7.84 -24.71
CA LEU A 92 -2.67 -7.05 -23.52
C LEU A 92 -2.28 -5.58 -23.72
N VAL A 93 -1.14 -5.30 -24.36
CA VAL A 93 -0.72 -3.93 -24.71
C VAL A 93 -1.74 -3.26 -25.61
N ALA A 94 -2.23 -3.95 -26.64
CA ALA A 94 -3.26 -3.43 -27.53
C ALA A 94 -4.57 -3.13 -26.78
N ALA A 95 -5.04 -4.06 -25.94
CA ALA A 95 -6.23 -3.91 -25.11
C ALA A 95 -6.14 -2.68 -24.19
N LEU A 96 -5.02 -2.53 -23.46
CA LEU A 96 -4.79 -1.40 -22.56
C LEU A 96 -4.75 -0.06 -23.31
N ARG A 97 -4.04 0.00 -24.45
CA ARG A 97 -3.99 1.23 -25.28
C ARG A 97 -5.35 1.59 -25.85
N GLN A 98 -6.09 0.61 -26.37
CA GLN A 98 -7.43 0.82 -26.91
C GLN A 98 -8.37 1.38 -25.83
N ALA A 99 -8.38 0.76 -24.65
CA ALA A 99 -9.19 1.24 -23.53
C ALA A 99 -8.80 2.66 -23.10
N TYR A 100 -7.50 2.94 -23.00
CA TYR A 100 -6.98 4.26 -22.64
C TYR A 100 -7.43 5.34 -23.63
N HIS A 101 -7.33 5.08 -24.93
CA HIS A 101 -7.76 6.03 -25.98
C HIS A 101 -9.26 6.34 -25.97
N ARG A 102 -10.10 5.44 -25.43
CA ARG A 102 -11.53 5.71 -25.22
C ARG A 102 -11.83 6.53 -23.95
N GLY A 103 -10.81 6.87 -23.15
CA GLY A 103 -10.97 7.57 -21.87
C GLY A 103 -11.35 6.65 -20.71
N THR A 104 -11.06 5.34 -20.82
CA THR A 104 -11.38 4.36 -19.77
C THR A 104 -10.45 4.53 -18.56
N ARG A 105 -10.96 4.33 -17.34
CA ARG A 105 -10.14 4.31 -16.12
C ARG A 105 -9.26 3.06 -16.11
N ILE A 106 -7.94 3.23 -16.01
CA ILE A 106 -6.98 2.11 -15.98
C ILE A 106 -6.26 2.09 -14.64
N VAL A 107 -6.22 0.92 -14.03
CA VAL A 107 -5.74 0.71 -12.68
C VAL A 107 -4.69 -0.39 -12.69
N SER A 108 -3.57 -0.18 -12.00
CA SER A 108 -2.67 -1.26 -11.64
C SER A 108 -2.46 -1.37 -10.14
N ILE A 109 -2.34 -2.59 -9.66
CA ILE A 109 -1.97 -2.94 -8.29
C ILE A 109 -0.60 -3.63 -8.34
N CYS A 110 0.26 -3.43 -7.35
CA CYS A 110 1.53 -4.13 -7.21
C CYS A 110 2.38 -4.05 -8.50
N SER A 111 2.83 -5.20 -9.02
CA SER A 111 3.60 -5.32 -10.26
C SER A 111 2.78 -5.09 -11.54
N GLY A 112 1.46 -4.86 -11.45
CA GLY A 112 0.62 -4.53 -12.60
C GLY A 112 1.08 -3.26 -13.33
N ALA A 113 1.81 -2.38 -12.62
CA ALA A 113 2.40 -1.17 -13.19
C ALA A 113 3.33 -1.48 -14.38
N PHE A 114 3.97 -2.66 -14.42
CA PHE A 114 4.84 -3.09 -15.53
C PHE A 114 4.06 -3.32 -16.82
N ALA A 115 2.81 -3.79 -16.75
CA ALA A 115 1.95 -3.92 -17.93
C ALA A 115 1.54 -2.54 -18.48
N LEU A 116 1.20 -1.60 -17.60
CA LEU A 116 0.85 -0.23 -17.97
C LEU A 116 2.07 0.52 -18.56
N ALA A 117 3.25 0.35 -17.95
CA ALA A 117 4.50 0.90 -18.45
C ALA A 117 4.89 0.28 -19.81
N GLY A 118 4.78 -1.04 -19.97
CA GLY A 118 5.00 -1.73 -21.25
C GLY A 118 4.01 -1.31 -22.34
N ALA A 119 2.79 -0.92 -21.97
CA ALA A 119 1.83 -0.31 -22.87
C ALA A 119 2.12 1.18 -23.18
N GLY A 120 3.12 1.80 -22.54
CA GLY A 120 3.48 3.21 -22.70
C GLY A 120 2.49 4.18 -22.04
N LEU A 121 1.62 3.68 -21.16
CA LEU A 121 0.58 4.49 -20.50
C LEU A 121 1.13 5.35 -19.35
N LEU A 122 2.35 5.06 -18.89
CA LEU A 122 3.03 5.74 -17.80
C LEU A 122 4.16 6.67 -18.27
N ASP A 123 4.40 6.78 -19.59
CA ASP A 123 5.46 7.62 -20.15
C ASP A 123 5.25 9.10 -19.77
N GLY A 124 6.23 9.69 -19.07
CA GLY A 124 6.22 11.08 -18.60
C GLY A 124 5.26 11.35 -17.46
N ARG A 125 4.84 10.31 -16.71
CA ARG A 125 3.84 10.41 -15.65
C ARG A 125 4.35 9.89 -14.32
N ARG A 126 3.78 10.40 -13.25
CA ARG A 126 4.05 9.89 -11.91
C ARG A 126 3.33 8.57 -11.71
N ALA A 127 4.05 7.57 -11.23
CA ALA A 127 3.50 6.25 -10.94
C ALA A 127 4.16 5.63 -9.71
N THR A 128 3.47 4.69 -9.06
CA THR A 128 4.04 3.89 -7.98
C THR A 128 3.83 2.39 -8.23
N THR A 129 4.61 1.56 -7.55
CA THR A 129 4.50 0.10 -7.54
C THR A 129 4.96 -0.39 -6.17
N HIS A 130 4.91 -1.70 -5.92
CA HIS A 130 5.44 -2.26 -4.68
C HIS A 130 6.91 -1.86 -4.53
N TRP A 131 7.32 -1.39 -3.36
CA TRP A 131 8.69 -0.88 -3.09
C TRP A 131 9.79 -1.81 -3.62
N ARG A 132 9.59 -3.13 -3.54
CA ARG A 132 10.54 -4.13 -4.06
C ARG A 132 10.83 -4.02 -5.56
N TYR A 133 9.91 -3.44 -6.33
CA TYR A 133 9.98 -3.37 -7.78
C TYR A 133 10.26 -1.96 -8.31
N THR A 134 10.45 -0.96 -7.47
CA THR A 134 10.62 0.44 -7.90
C THR A 134 11.88 0.63 -8.73
N ASP A 135 13.00 0.03 -8.31
CA ASP A 135 14.28 0.10 -9.03
C ASP A 135 14.19 -0.61 -10.39
N LEU A 136 13.52 -1.76 -10.41
CA LEU A 136 13.28 -2.51 -11.64
C LEU A 136 12.37 -1.74 -12.61
N LEU A 137 11.30 -1.12 -12.12
CA LEU A 137 10.40 -0.31 -12.94
C LEU A 137 11.13 0.90 -13.53
N THR A 138 11.93 1.59 -12.71
CA THR A 138 12.71 2.76 -13.12
C THR A 138 13.74 2.41 -14.20
N SER A 139 14.45 1.31 -14.01
CA SER A 139 15.48 0.84 -14.97
C SER A 139 14.89 0.36 -16.30
N ARG A 140 13.75 -0.36 -16.26
CA ARG A 140 13.10 -0.86 -17.49
C ARG A 140 12.36 0.23 -18.26
N PHE A 141 11.77 1.20 -17.55
CA PHE A 141 10.93 2.23 -18.15
C PHE A 141 11.39 3.63 -17.70
N PRO A 142 12.52 4.14 -18.21
CA PRO A 142 13.16 5.37 -17.72
C PRO A 142 12.36 6.65 -17.99
N LYS A 143 11.27 6.57 -18.77
CA LYS A 143 10.33 7.68 -18.98
C LYS A 143 9.28 7.80 -17.87
N VAL A 144 9.13 6.79 -17.02
CA VAL A 144 8.15 6.79 -15.93
C VAL A 144 8.75 7.53 -14.74
N GLU A 145 8.02 8.49 -14.16
CA GLU A 145 8.42 9.16 -12.92
C GLU A 145 8.01 8.29 -11.72
N VAL A 146 8.84 7.31 -11.39
CA VAL A 146 8.55 6.35 -10.31
C VAL A 146 8.70 7.03 -8.94
N ASP A 147 7.60 7.07 -8.17
CA ASP A 147 7.58 7.52 -6.77
C ASP A 147 7.36 6.31 -5.85
N PRO A 148 8.37 5.91 -5.06
CA PRO A 148 8.26 4.75 -4.16
C PRO A 148 7.45 5.04 -2.90
N THR A 149 7.13 6.30 -2.63
CA THR A 149 6.58 6.74 -1.35
C THR A 149 5.09 6.42 -1.19
N PRO A 150 4.18 6.88 -2.08
CA PRO A 150 2.74 6.78 -1.86
C PRO A 150 2.22 5.35 -1.93
N LEU A 151 1.08 5.09 -1.26
CA LEU A 151 0.32 3.85 -1.41
C LEU A 151 -0.30 3.74 -2.80
N TYR A 152 -0.73 4.87 -3.36
CA TYR A 152 -1.23 4.95 -4.72
C TYR A 152 -1.07 6.34 -5.33
N VAL A 153 -0.98 6.40 -6.66
CA VAL A 153 -0.91 7.61 -7.47
C VAL A 153 -2.04 7.58 -8.50
N GLU A 154 -2.66 8.74 -8.71
CA GLU A 154 -3.61 9.01 -9.79
C GLU A 154 -3.01 10.06 -10.72
N ASP A 155 -2.94 9.74 -12.01
CA ASP A 155 -2.48 10.67 -13.06
C ASP A 155 -3.31 10.46 -14.33
N ASN A 156 -4.22 11.40 -14.59
CA ASN A 156 -4.97 11.53 -15.83
C ASN A 156 -5.66 10.22 -16.29
N GLY A 157 -6.49 9.66 -15.42
CA GLY A 157 -7.27 8.44 -15.67
C GLY A 157 -6.50 7.14 -15.47
N VAL A 158 -5.20 7.21 -15.15
CA VAL A 158 -4.37 6.06 -14.81
C VAL A 158 -4.04 6.06 -13.33
N PHE A 159 -4.25 4.92 -12.68
CA PHE A 159 -4.05 4.73 -11.24
C PHE A 159 -3.04 3.62 -11.00
N THR A 160 -2.09 3.83 -10.12
CA THR A 160 -1.07 2.85 -9.78
C THR A 160 -0.95 2.72 -8.26
N SER A 161 -0.73 1.52 -7.74
CA SER A 161 -0.63 1.25 -6.30
C SER A 161 0.52 0.32 -5.96
N ALA A 162 1.06 0.49 -4.76
CA ALA A 162 2.05 -0.37 -4.13
C ALA A 162 1.67 -1.86 -4.06
N GLY A 163 0.39 -2.22 -4.16
CA GLY A 163 -0.03 -3.60 -3.97
C GLY A 163 -0.29 -3.98 -2.52
N CYS A 164 -0.50 -5.27 -2.27
CA CYS A 164 -0.91 -5.77 -0.96
C CYS A 164 -2.09 -4.93 -0.40
N ALA A 165 -2.04 -4.52 0.86
CA ALA A 165 -3.07 -3.69 1.48
C ALA A 165 -3.28 -2.33 0.79
N ALA A 166 -2.28 -1.77 0.10
CA ALA A 166 -2.45 -0.51 -0.64
C ALA A 166 -3.40 -0.65 -1.85
N GLY A 167 -3.57 -1.87 -2.37
CA GLY A 167 -4.58 -2.17 -3.38
C GLY A 167 -6.00 -1.94 -2.85
N LEU A 168 -6.27 -2.28 -1.59
CA LEU A 168 -7.55 -1.98 -0.94
C LEU A 168 -7.76 -0.47 -0.80
N ASP A 169 -6.72 0.25 -0.40
CA ASP A 169 -6.76 1.71 -0.25
C ASP A 169 -7.11 2.39 -1.59
N LEU A 170 -6.47 1.97 -2.69
CA LEU A 170 -6.79 2.46 -4.03
C LEU A 170 -8.22 2.08 -4.45
N CYS A 171 -8.65 0.82 -4.23
CA CYS A 171 -10.00 0.41 -4.60
C CYS A 171 -11.08 1.20 -3.82
N LEU A 172 -10.86 1.47 -2.52
CA LEU A 172 -11.75 2.32 -1.72
C LEU A 172 -11.73 3.78 -2.18
N HIS A 173 -10.60 4.30 -2.65
CA HIS A 173 -10.52 5.62 -3.29
C HIS A 173 -11.42 5.68 -4.53
N LEU A 174 -11.43 4.64 -5.37
CA LEU A 174 -12.34 4.57 -6.53
C LEU A 174 -13.81 4.52 -6.12
N VAL A 175 -14.17 3.70 -5.12
CA VAL A 175 -15.54 3.66 -4.57
C VAL A 175 -15.96 5.03 -4.04
N ARG A 176 -15.04 5.73 -3.38
CA ARG A 176 -15.28 7.07 -2.85
C ARG A 176 -15.51 8.10 -3.97
N ALA A 177 -14.76 8.00 -5.07
CA ALA A 177 -14.94 8.87 -6.22
C ALA A 177 -16.30 8.62 -6.90
N ASP A 178 -16.70 7.35 -7.03
CA ASP A 178 -17.90 6.97 -7.77
C ASP A 178 -19.20 7.13 -6.94
N TYR A 179 -19.16 6.83 -5.63
CA TYR A 179 -20.36 6.80 -4.76
C TYR A 179 -20.24 7.64 -3.47
N GLY A 180 -19.14 8.37 -3.29
CA GLY A 180 -18.93 9.24 -2.14
C GLY A 180 -18.40 8.51 -0.88
N ALA A 181 -17.95 9.32 0.07
CA ALA A 181 -17.25 8.84 1.27
C ALA A 181 -18.10 7.94 2.19
N ALA A 182 -19.42 8.15 2.24
CA ALA A 182 -20.30 7.36 3.09
C ALA A 182 -20.34 5.87 2.68
N VAL A 183 -20.43 5.62 1.36
CA VAL A 183 -20.45 4.28 0.78
C VAL A 183 -19.09 3.61 0.92
N ALA A 184 -18.00 4.32 0.57
CA ALA A 184 -16.64 3.81 0.74
C ALA A 184 -16.32 3.43 2.19
N ASN A 185 -16.70 4.28 3.16
CA ASN A 185 -16.53 3.97 4.59
C ASN A 185 -17.35 2.75 5.01
N SER A 186 -18.50 2.50 4.37
CA SER A 186 -19.31 1.33 4.65
C SER A 186 -18.68 0.06 4.10
N VAL A 187 -18.12 0.09 2.89
CA VAL A 187 -17.33 -1.03 2.34
C VAL A 187 -16.15 -1.33 3.26
N ALA A 188 -15.38 -0.32 3.67
CA ALA A 188 -14.25 -0.51 4.57
C ALA A 188 -14.64 -1.17 5.91
N ARG A 189 -15.80 -0.80 6.49
CA ARG A 189 -16.33 -1.44 7.69
C ARG A 189 -16.68 -2.92 7.48
N HIS A 190 -17.27 -3.28 6.34
CA HIS A 190 -17.60 -4.67 6.02
C HIS A 190 -16.34 -5.51 5.80
N LEU A 191 -15.30 -4.92 5.23
CA LEU A 191 -13.99 -5.55 5.07
C LEU A 191 -13.15 -5.55 6.35
N VAL A 192 -13.66 -4.94 7.44
CA VAL A 192 -12.99 -4.83 8.75
C VAL A 192 -11.62 -4.16 8.64
N ILE A 193 -11.52 -3.12 7.81
CA ILE A 193 -10.30 -2.31 7.61
C ILE A 193 -10.54 -0.85 8.01
N PRO A 194 -9.47 -0.07 8.27
CA PRO A 194 -9.59 1.36 8.50
C PRO A 194 -10.31 2.05 7.33
N PRO A 195 -11.17 3.05 7.60
CA PRO A 195 -12.00 3.67 6.57
C PRO A 195 -11.22 4.44 5.50
N HIS A 196 -9.99 4.86 5.81
CA HIS A 196 -9.13 5.59 4.88
C HIS A 196 -7.67 5.58 5.34
N ARG A 197 -6.78 5.15 4.47
CA ARG A 197 -5.38 5.56 4.45
C ARG A 197 -5.21 6.48 3.25
N ASP A 198 -4.64 7.66 3.48
CA ASP A 198 -4.42 8.61 2.40
C ASP A 198 -3.43 8.04 1.38
N GLY A 199 -3.63 8.27 0.09
CA GLY A 199 -2.70 7.83 -0.95
C GLY A 199 -1.28 8.34 -0.75
N GLY A 200 -1.12 9.53 -0.14
CA GLY A 200 0.17 10.08 0.25
C GLY A 200 0.84 9.41 1.45
N GLN A 201 0.20 8.44 2.10
CA GLN A 201 0.81 7.67 3.17
C GLN A 201 1.97 6.81 2.61
N ALA A 202 3.05 6.70 3.37
CA ALA A 202 4.19 5.89 2.97
C ALA A 202 3.85 4.38 2.99
N GLN A 203 4.40 3.62 2.04
CA GLN A 203 4.47 2.15 2.14
C GLN A 203 5.24 1.74 3.40
N TYR A 204 4.90 0.58 3.99
CA TYR A 204 5.73 -0.01 5.04
C TYR A 204 6.95 -0.63 4.37
N ILE A 205 8.00 0.17 4.26
CA ILE A 205 9.31 -0.25 3.78
C ILE A 205 10.07 -0.67 5.04
N GLU A 206 10.23 -1.98 5.26
CA GLU A 206 11.32 -2.48 6.11
C GLU A 206 12.59 -2.00 5.43
N ALA A 207 13.11 -0.84 5.85
CA ALA A 207 14.23 -0.23 5.18
C ALA A 207 15.41 -1.21 5.19
N PRO A 208 15.90 -1.68 4.02
CA PRO A 208 17.34 -1.70 3.89
C PRO A 208 17.75 -0.23 4.08
N MET A 209 18.60 0.06 5.06
CA MET A 209 19.33 1.33 5.09
C MET A 209 20.10 1.46 3.77
N ALA A 210 19.44 1.96 2.73
CA ALA A 210 20.10 2.44 1.52
C ALA A 210 20.63 3.83 1.85
N PRO A 211 21.89 4.13 1.54
CA PRO A 211 22.48 5.43 1.85
C PRO A 211 21.68 6.52 1.12
N ALA A 212 21.12 7.44 1.90
CA ALA A 212 20.39 8.58 1.37
C ALA A 212 21.27 9.36 0.37
N PRO A 213 20.70 9.98 -0.69
CA PRO A 213 21.43 10.94 -1.51
C PRO A 213 22.08 11.97 -0.58
N GLU A 214 23.34 12.31 -0.84
CA GLU A 214 24.25 13.01 0.09
C GLU A 214 23.71 14.34 0.67
N ASN A 215 22.56 14.85 0.21
CA ASN A 215 22.01 16.16 0.58
C ASN A 215 20.58 16.17 1.20
N ASP A 216 19.94 15.04 1.55
CA ASP A 216 18.74 15.12 2.41
C ASP A 216 19.10 15.20 3.89
N HIS A 217 19.30 16.44 4.32
CA HIS A 217 19.60 16.81 5.70
C HIS A 217 18.57 16.31 6.73
N VAL A 218 17.28 16.22 6.37
CA VAL A 218 16.24 15.71 7.26
C VAL A 218 16.34 14.19 7.36
N ALA A 219 16.49 13.49 6.24
CA ALA A 219 16.68 12.05 6.22
C ALA A 219 17.91 11.62 7.03
N ARG A 220 19.02 12.38 6.96
CA ARG A 220 20.21 12.15 7.79
C ARG A 220 19.93 12.20 9.29
N SER A 221 19.14 13.18 9.74
CA SER A 221 18.74 13.29 11.14
C SER A 221 17.82 12.14 11.59
N MET A 222 16.95 11.65 10.69
CA MET A 222 16.06 10.53 10.96
C MET A 222 16.83 9.22 11.04
N ALA A 223 17.76 8.97 10.11
CA ALA A 223 18.63 7.79 10.14
C ALA A 223 19.44 7.74 11.43
N TRP A 224 20.07 8.86 11.82
CA TRP A 224 20.76 8.94 13.10
C TRP A 224 19.83 8.66 14.29
N ALA A 225 18.62 9.21 14.28
CA ALA A 225 17.66 8.98 15.36
C ALA A 225 17.24 7.52 15.50
N LEU A 226 17.14 6.78 14.39
CA LEU A 226 16.81 5.34 14.40
C LEU A 226 17.92 4.50 15.02
N GLU A 227 19.18 4.87 14.79
CA GLU A 227 20.35 4.21 15.41
C GLU A 227 20.47 4.52 16.91
N HIS A 228 19.89 5.62 17.39
CA HIS A 228 20.04 6.12 18.76
C HIS A 228 18.70 6.18 19.52
N LEU A 229 17.69 5.38 19.13
CA LEU A 229 16.32 5.48 19.68
C LEU A 229 16.24 5.40 21.21
N ALA A 230 17.14 4.62 21.83
CA ALA A 230 17.22 4.43 23.27
C ALA A 230 17.69 5.68 24.04
N GLU A 231 18.32 6.63 23.36
CA GLU A 231 18.92 7.81 23.97
C GLU A 231 17.94 8.99 24.09
N PRO A 232 18.17 9.94 25.01
CA PRO A 232 17.42 11.19 25.05
C PRO A 232 17.67 12.04 23.78
N ILE A 233 16.70 12.05 22.86
CA ILE A 233 16.77 12.82 21.62
C ILE A 233 15.92 14.09 21.73
N THR A 234 16.53 15.25 21.50
CA THR A 234 15.85 16.54 21.46
C THR A 234 15.72 17.07 20.03
N VAL A 235 14.75 17.95 19.79
CA VAL A 235 14.59 18.62 18.48
C VAL A 235 15.83 19.44 18.12
N ALA A 236 16.48 20.07 19.12
CA ALA A 236 17.73 20.81 18.90
C ALA A 236 18.83 19.90 18.37
N ARG A 237 18.98 18.70 18.96
CA ARG A 237 19.97 17.72 18.53
C ARG A 237 19.74 17.22 17.11
N LEU A 238 18.48 16.95 16.76
CA LEU A 238 18.12 16.54 15.40
C LEU A 238 18.37 17.65 14.37
N ALA A 239 18.10 18.90 14.74
CA ALA A 239 18.38 20.06 13.90
C ALA A 239 19.89 20.26 13.67
N GLU A 240 20.72 20.04 14.70
CA GLU A 240 22.19 20.06 14.57
C GLU A 240 22.69 19.01 13.57
N ILE A 241 22.19 17.78 13.64
CA ILE A 241 22.58 16.69 12.72
C ILE A 241 22.13 17.01 11.29
N ALA A 242 20.98 17.66 11.15
CA ALA A 242 20.51 18.19 9.87
C ALA A 242 21.28 19.45 9.41
N ALA A 243 22.21 19.99 10.19
CA ALA A 243 22.89 21.27 9.94
C ALA A 243 21.91 22.44 9.72
N MET A 244 20.83 22.50 10.52
CA MET A 244 19.77 23.50 10.42
C MET A 244 19.50 24.16 11.77
N SER A 245 18.96 25.39 11.73
CA SER A 245 18.30 25.96 12.92
C SER A 245 17.06 25.13 13.29
N THR A 246 16.71 25.08 14.57
CA THR A 246 15.52 24.36 15.06
C THR A 246 14.22 24.78 14.34
N ARG A 247 14.06 26.08 14.06
CA ARG A 247 12.89 26.62 13.35
C ARG A 247 12.81 26.10 11.92
N THR A 248 13.93 26.15 11.19
CA THR A 248 14.01 25.63 9.82
C THR A 248 13.77 24.13 9.81
N TYR A 249 14.41 23.41 10.73
CA TYR A 249 14.28 21.96 10.85
C TYR A 249 12.82 21.53 11.07
N LEU A 250 12.11 22.13 12.03
CA LEU A 250 10.69 21.82 12.28
C LEU A 250 9.82 21.98 11.03
N ARG A 251 10.03 23.06 10.28
CA ARG A 251 9.28 23.32 9.04
C ARG A 251 9.61 22.32 7.94
N HIS A 252 10.89 22.02 7.74
CA HIS A 252 11.34 21.06 6.72
C HIS A 252 10.93 19.63 7.08
N PHE A 253 11.05 19.25 8.36
CA PHE A 253 10.62 17.95 8.86
C PHE A 253 9.12 17.75 8.70
N LEU A 254 8.29 18.75 9.05
CA LEU A 254 6.85 18.68 8.86
C LEU A 254 6.48 18.57 7.37
N ARG A 255 7.15 19.33 6.50
CA ARG A 255 6.93 19.25 5.06
C ARG A 255 7.32 17.89 4.48
N ALA A 256 8.40 17.29 4.97
CA ALA A 256 8.93 16.02 4.48
C ALA A 256 8.16 14.80 5.03
N THR A 257 7.71 14.85 6.29
CA THR A 257 7.17 13.68 7.00
C THR A 257 5.68 13.78 7.35
N GLY A 258 5.06 14.96 7.15
CA GLY A 258 3.66 15.22 7.53
C GLY A 258 3.42 15.29 9.05
N THR A 259 4.46 15.19 9.88
CA THR A 259 4.34 15.21 11.35
C THR A 259 5.48 15.99 12.02
N SER A 260 5.41 16.21 13.34
CA SER A 260 6.50 16.80 14.11
C SER A 260 7.58 15.76 14.45
N PRO A 261 8.85 16.18 14.65
CA PRO A 261 9.95 15.26 14.99
C PRO A 261 9.69 14.42 16.24
N ILE A 262 9.13 15.01 17.29
CA ILE A 262 8.84 14.29 18.53
C ILE A 262 7.73 13.26 18.34
N ARG A 263 6.66 13.61 17.60
CA ARG A 263 5.58 12.66 17.31
C ARG A 263 6.06 11.51 16.43
N TRP A 264 6.92 11.80 15.46
CA TRP A 264 7.58 10.78 14.65
C TRP A 264 8.46 9.86 15.51
N LEU A 265 9.31 10.42 16.38
CA LEU A 265 10.19 9.66 17.25
C LEU A 265 9.40 8.72 18.17
N ILE A 266 8.33 9.20 18.79
CA ILE A 266 7.45 8.37 19.63
C ILE A 266 6.89 7.19 18.84
N ALA A 267 6.47 7.41 17.58
CA ALA A 267 5.98 6.33 16.73
C ALA A 267 7.07 5.29 16.44
N GLN A 268 8.31 5.73 16.13
CA GLN A 268 9.43 4.80 15.90
C GLN A 268 9.76 3.98 17.15
N ARG A 269 9.73 4.59 18.34
CA ARG A 269 9.95 3.89 19.61
C ARG A 269 8.86 2.86 19.92
N VAL A 270 7.60 3.16 19.58
CA VAL A 270 6.52 2.16 19.69
C VAL A 270 6.77 1.00 18.72
N GLN A 271 7.15 1.27 17.48
CA GLN A 271 7.46 0.21 16.50
C GLN A 271 8.64 -0.66 16.94
N ALA A 272 9.72 -0.05 17.44
CA ALA A 272 10.88 -0.77 17.97
C ALA A 272 10.54 -1.68 19.17
N SER A 273 9.41 -1.45 19.85
CA SER A 273 8.97 -2.30 20.96
C SER A 273 8.29 -3.59 20.53
N LEU A 274 7.74 -3.66 19.30
CA LEU A 274 6.94 -4.81 18.85
C LEU A 274 7.75 -6.11 18.82
N PRO A 275 8.96 -6.16 18.21
CA PRO A 275 9.75 -7.39 18.19
C PRO A 275 10.09 -7.88 19.60
N LEU A 276 10.38 -6.96 20.53
CA LEU A 276 10.68 -7.29 21.94
C LEU A 276 9.46 -7.82 22.69
N LEU A 277 8.26 -7.34 22.35
CA LEU A 277 7.00 -7.84 22.92
C LEU A 277 6.62 -9.21 22.39
N GLU A 278 6.97 -9.50 21.13
CA GLU A 278 6.61 -10.73 20.41
C GLU A 278 7.60 -11.87 20.67
N THR A 279 8.89 -11.57 20.76
CA THR A 279 9.96 -12.59 20.77
C THR A 279 10.62 -12.80 22.13
N THR A 280 10.30 -11.97 23.13
CA THR A 280 10.95 -12.03 24.44
C THR A 280 9.96 -11.89 25.60
N ASP A 281 10.34 -12.47 26.74
CA ASP A 281 9.65 -12.30 28.02
C ASP A 281 10.11 -11.05 28.79
N THR A 282 10.88 -10.16 28.16
CA THR A 282 11.43 -8.96 28.80
C THR A 282 10.31 -8.14 29.47
N PRO A 283 10.43 -7.74 30.75
CA PRO A 283 9.41 -6.94 31.40
C PRO A 283 9.09 -5.64 30.63
N ILE A 284 7.82 -5.24 30.62
CA ILE A 284 7.33 -4.06 29.87
C ILE A 284 8.12 -2.79 30.27
N GLU A 285 8.51 -2.68 31.53
CA GLU A 285 9.33 -1.61 32.07
C GLU A 285 10.72 -1.55 31.40
N ARG A 286 11.36 -2.71 31.19
CA ARG A 286 12.66 -2.78 30.53
C ARG A 286 12.54 -2.51 29.04
N ILE A 287 11.47 -2.96 28.38
CA ILE A 287 11.20 -2.65 26.98
C ILE A 287 11.03 -1.14 26.80
N ALA A 288 10.28 -0.48 27.68
CA ALA A 288 10.08 0.96 27.63
C ALA A 288 11.42 1.72 27.63
N THR A 289 12.34 1.35 28.53
CA THR A 289 13.68 1.95 28.59
C THR A 289 14.53 1.59 27.37
N ALA A 290 14.49 0.33 26.93
CA ALA A 290 15.28 -0.15 25.78
C ALA A 290 14.94 0.57 24.48
N VAL A 291 13.68 0.98 24.29
CA VAL A 291 13.24 1.75 23.13
C VAL A 291 13.23 3.26 23.40
N GLY A 292 13.75 3.72 24.54
CA GLY A 292 14.00 5.14 24.82
C GLY A 292 12.84 5.94 25.42
N PHE A 293 11.83 5.30 26.02
CA PHE A 293 10.87 6.01 26.86
C PHE A 293 11.43 6.22 28.28
N ASP A 294 11.26 7.44 28.80
CA ASP A 294 11.69 7.79 30.17
C ASP A 294 10.97 6.97 31.24
N THR A 295 9.72 6.61 30.99
CA THR A 295 8.92 5.80 31.92
C THR A 295 8.04 4.79 31.18
N ALA A 296 7.77 3.67 31.85
CA ALA A 296 6.81 2.67 31.39
C ALA A 296 5.38 3.23 31.27
N VAL A 297 5.04 4.27 32.04
CA VAL A 297 3.72 4.94 31.97
C VAL A 297 3.58 5.68 30.64
N THR A 298 4.58 6.48 30.27
CA THR A 298 4.61 7.21 29.00
C THR A 298 4.61 6.25 27.82
N PHE A 299 5.38 5.16 27.90
CA PHE A 299 5.35 4.10 26.89
C PHE A 299 3.94 3.50 26.73
N ARG A 300 3.31 3.06 27.82
CA ARG A 300 1.95 2.47 27.77
C ARG A 300 0.93 3.43 27.17
N HIS A 301 1.00 4.71 27.52
CA HIS A 301 0.11 5.73 26.98
C HIS A 301 0.24 5.84 25.45
N HIS A 302 1.47 6.02 24.94
CA HIS A 302 1.70 6.15 23.51
C HIS A 302 1.47 4.85 22.75
N PHE A 303 1.82 3.71 23.34
CA PHE A 303 1.54 2.40 22.76
C PHE A 303 0.03 2.17 22.61
N ALA A 304 -0.76 2.42 23.67
CA ALA A 304 -2.21 2.27 23.61
C ALA A 304 -2.87 3.25 22.63
N ALA A 305 -2.35 4.48 22.52
CA ALA A 305 -2.82 5.45 21.54
C ALA A 305 -2.56 4.98 20.10
N ALA A 306 -1.42 4.34 19.83
CA ALA A 306 -1.03 3.85 18.52
C ALA A 306 -1.69 2.50 18.16
N MET A 307 -1.61 1.52 19.06
CA MET A 307 -2.00 0.12 18.82
C MET A 307 -3.43 -0.20 19.29
N ARG A 308 -4.12 0.74 19.93
CA ARG A 308 -5.48 0.58 20.50
C ARG A 308 -5.64 -0.50 21.57
N ILE A 309 -4.55 -1.13 21.98
CA ILE A 309 -4.49 -2.12 23.07
C ILE A 309 -3.26 -1.87 23.95
N ALA A 310 -3.27 -2.40 25.18
CA ALA A 310 -2.13 -2.30 26.08
C ALA A 310 -0.97 -3.21 25.62
N PRO A 311 0.31 -2.86 25.89
CA PRO A 311 1.47 -3.70 25.54
C PRO A 311 1.39 -5.14 26.06
N SER A 312 0.84 -5.35 27.27
CA SER A 312 0.64 -6.68 27.85
C SER A 312 -0.45 -7.49 27.15
N ALA A 313 -1.49 -6.82 26.65
CA ALA A 313 -2.51 -7.46 25.83
C ALA A 313 -1.94 -7.82 24.45
N TYR A 314 -1.15 -6.92 23.85
CA TYR A 314 -0.43 -7.17 22.61
C TYR A 314 0.48 -8.40 22.72
N ARG A 315 1.35 -8.45 23.74
CA ARG A 315 2.20 -9.62 24.00
C ARG A 315 1.40 -10.92 24.15
N ARG A 316 0.28 -10.89 24.86
CA ARG A 316 -0.53 -12.12 25.03
C ARG A 316 -1.12 -12.62 23.70
N THR A 317 -1.41 -11.71 22.78
CA THR A 317 -1.99 -12.06 21.46
C THR A 317 -0.92 -12.48 20.46
N PHE A 318 0.25 -11.85 20.47
CA PHE A 318 1.28 -11.99 19.42
C PHE A 318 2.62 -12.55 19.91
N GLY A 319 2.78 -12.77 21.22
CA GLY A 319 3.98 -13.36 21.80
C GLY A 319 4.15 -14.83 21.41
N ILE A 320 5.37 -15.23 21.07
CA ILE A 320 5.72 -16.64 20.84
C ILE A 320 5.52 -17.38 22.16
N ARG A 321 4.55 -18.30 22.20
CA ARG A 321 4.46 -19.30 23.27
C ARG A 321 5.49 -20.37 22.94
N GLU A 322 6.57 -20.47 23.70
CA GLU A 322 7.31 -21.73 23.77
C GLU A 322 6.36 -22.77 24.39
N GLU A 323 5.75 -23.60 23.54
CA GLU A 323 5.23 -24.88 23.97
C GLU A 323 6.43 -25.71 24.44
N ILE A 324 6.73 -25.64 25.73
CA ILE A 324 7.55 -26.64 26.39
C ILE A 324 6.78 -27.95 26.28
N SER A 325 7.15 -28.77 25.29
CA SER A 325 6.73 -30.16 25.20
C SER A 325 7.22 -30.86 26.47
N ALA A 326 6.26 -31.33 27.28
CA ALA A 326 6.49 -32.36 28.27
C ALA A 326 6.70 -33.72 27.59
#